data_AF-A0A7V8Y5M8-F1
#
_entry.id   AF-A0A7V8Y5M8-F1
#
_cell.length_a   1.000
_cell.length_b   1.000
_cell.length_c   1.000
_cell.angle_alpha   90.00
_cell.angle_beta   90.00
_cell.angle_gamma   90.00
#
_symmetry.space_group_name_H-M   'P 1'
#
loop_
_entity.id
_entity.type
_entity.pdbx_description
1 polymer ?
#
loop_
_entity_poly.entity_id
_entity_poly.type
_entity_poly.pdbx_seq_one_letter_code
_entity_poly.pdbx_strand_id
1 'polypeptide(L)'
;MSLDAMTERALLSPGEGGDGRTTLARRADAIVTYIPTEIILVYVAAVAAVRTPGEGPAAGQWVLLATTIALTPIATWAVFAMKVYARGRPVPLSPRAWPWPELVIATLGFLLWTFTIPHTPFEQLGWYRPGLAAVVLLVGTVVLGLIAPLLRQSNTPTWDLPARSRTESTVELEPE
;
A
#
# COMPACT_ATOMS: atom_id res chain seq x y z
N MET A 1 42.58 10.96 -36.30
CA MET A 1 41.60 10.74 -35.22
C MET A 1 42.39 10.35 -33.98
N SER A 2 42.53 11.27 -33.04
CA SER A 2 43.54 11.19 -31.96
C SER A 2 43.06 10.32 -30.80
N LEU A 3 43.94 9.46 -30.28
CA LEU A 3 43.72 8.62 -29.09
C LEU A 3 43.38 9.45 -27.84
N ASP A 4 43.86 10.70 -27.77
CA ASP A 4 43.55 11.60 -26.66
C ASP A 4 42.07 11.97 -26.58
N ALA A 5 41.39 12.06 -27.73
CA ALA A 5 39.96 12.36 -27.78
C ALA A 5 39.06 11.17 -27.37
N MET A 6 39.58 9.94 -27.40
CA MET A 6 38.86 8.75 -26.91
C MET A 6 39.03 8.57 -25.40
N THR A 7 40.19 8.92 -24.85
CA THR A 7 40.45 8.86 -23.40
C THR A 7 39.65 9.92 -22.64
N GLU A 8 39.51 11.12 -23.20
CA GLU A 8 38.72 12.20 -22.59
C GLU A 8 37.22 11.90 -22.57
N ARG A 9 36.70 11.16 -23.57
CA ARG A 9 35.30 10.69 -23.58
C ARG A 9 35.03 9.55 -22.61
N ALA A 10 36.03 8.71 -22.31
CA ALA A 10 35.87 7.62 -21.34
C ALA A 10 35.82 8.12 -19.88
N LEU A 11 36.45 9.26 -19.58
CA LEU A 11 36.48 9.86 -18.24
C LEU A 11 35.27 10.77 -17.94
N LEU A 12 34.52 11.18 -18.97
CA LEU A 12 33.33 12.01 -18.84
C LEU A 12 32.01 11.23 -18.88
N SER A 13 32.04 9.90 -18.88
CA SER A 13 30.81 9.11 -18.69
C SER A 13 30.39 9.25 -17.22
N PRO A 14 29.38 10.09 -16.89
CA PRO A 14 28.94 10.25 -15.52
C PRO A 14 28.27 8.93 -15.15
N GLY A 15 28.90 8.22 -14.21
CA GLY A 15 28.52 6.85 -13.89
C GLY A 15 27.02 6.66 -13.74
N GLU A 16 26.49 5.68 -14.47
CA GLU A 16 25.18 5.03 -14.32
C GLU A 16 25.01 4.33 -12.95
N GLY A 17 25.55 4.90 -11.87
CA GLY A 17 25.49 4.36 -10.50
C GLY A 17 24.31 4.89 -9.66
N GLY A 18 23.46 5.76 -10.23
CA GLY A 18 22.37 6.43 -9.52
C GLY A 18 21.05 5.68 -9.46
N ASP A 19 20.82 4.72 -10.37
CA ASP A 19 19.47 4.20 -10.65
C ASP A 19 19.05 3.00 -9.76
N GLY A 20 20.02 2.28 -9.21
CA GLY A 20 19.75 1.13 -8.33
C GLY A 20 19.19 1.53 -6.96
N ARG A 21 19.67 2.64 -6.37
CA ARG A 21 19.22 3.14 -5.06
C ARG A 21 17.83 3.76 -5.13
N THR A 22 17.55 4.52 -6.20
CA THR A 22 16.23 5.10 -6.44
C THR A 22 15.18 4.02 -6.69
N THR A 23 15.53 2.94 -7.40
CA THR A 23 14.62 1.82 -7.68
C THR A 23 14.28 1.02 -6.42
N LEU A 24 15.27 0.72 -5.57
CA LEU A 24 15.04 0.03 -4.30
C LEU A 24 14.27 0.90 -3.30
N ALA A 25 14.60 2.18 -3.19
CA ALA A 25 13.84 3.12 -2.34
C ALA A 25 12.38 3.25 -2.80
N ARG A 26 12.13 3.35 -4.10
CA ARG A 26 10.78 3.45 -4.67
C ARG A 26 9.97 2.16 -4.49
N ARG A 27 10.63 0.99 -4.46
CA ARG A 27 10.01 -0.30 -4.12
C ARG A 27 9.77 -0.48 -2.62
N ALA A 28 10.66 0.02 -1.77
CA ALA A 28 10.50 0.01 -0.31
C ALA A 28 9.35 0.92 0.13
N ASP A 29 9.26 2.14 -0.42
CA ASP A 29 8.15 3.07 -0.20
C ASP A 29 6.80 2.44 -0.56
N ALA A 30 6.79 1.64 -1.64
CA ALA A 30 5.62 0.91 -2.09
C ALA A 30 5.15 -0.18 -1.11
N ILE A 31 6.02 -0.76 -0.29
CA ILE A 31 5.68 -1.80 0.69
C ILE A 31 5.24 -1.16 2.01
N VAL A 32 5.97 -0.14 2.47
CA VAL A 32 5.65 0.58 3.72
C VAL A 32 4.31 1.32 3.62
N THR A 33 3.93 1.75 2.41
CA THR A 33 2.67 2.46 2.17
C THR A 33 1.40 1.65 2.50
N TYR A 34 1.46 0.32 2.58
CA TYR A 34 0.25 -0.52 2.61
C TYR A 34 -0.24 -0.95 3.98
N ILE A 35 0.53 -0.70 5.04
CA ILE A 35 0.12 -1.03 6.39
C ILE A 35 -0.33 0.27 7.05
N PRO A 36 -1.64 0.51 7.24
CA PRO A 36 -2.10 1.65 8.03
C PRO A 36 -1.72 1.42 9.48
N THR A 37 -0.49 1.79 9.82
CA THR A 37 0.08 1.61 11.16
C THR A 37 -0.74 2.36 12.20
N GLU A 38 -1.40 3.45 11.80
CA GLU A 38 -2.33 4.22 12.62
C GLU A 38 -3.51 3.36 13.08
N ILE A 39 -4.10 2.55 12.19
CA ILE A 39 -5.25 1.69 12.52
C ILE A 39 -4.82 0.56 13.46
N ILE A 40 -3.63 0.00 13.23
CA ILE A 40 -3.02 -0.97 14.13
C ILE A 40 -2.82 -0.37 15.52
N LEU A 41 -2.25 0.83 15.62
CA LEU A 41 -2.02 1.52 16.90
C LEU A 41 -3.32 1.80 17.63
N VAL A 42 -4.34 2.30 16.93
CA VAL A 42 -5.68 2.53 17.49
C VAL A 42 -6.28 1.23 18.00
N TYR A 43 -6.18 0.15 17.23
CA TYR A 43 -6.69 -1.17 17.64
C TYR A 43 -6.00 -1.68 18.91
N VAL A 44 -4.66 -1.66 18.96
CA VAL A 44 -3.89 -2.13 20.13
C VAL A 44 -4.23 -1.30 21.37
N ALA A 45 -4.29 0.03 21.24
CA ALA A 45 -4.65 0.92 22.32
C ALA A 45 -6.08 0.64 22.82
N ALA A 46 -7.03 0.44 21.90
CA ALA A 46 -8.40 0.12 22.23
C ALA A 46 -8.52 -1.26 22.90
N VAL A 47 -7.81 -2.28 22.43
CA VAL A 47 -7.76 -3.61 23.07
C VAL A 47 -7.25 -3.49 24.51
N ALA A 48 -6.21 -2.70 24.74
CA ALA A 48 -5.69 -2.45 26.08
C ALA A 48 -6.72 -1.72 26.97
N ALA A 49 -7.50 -0.78 26.41
CA ALA A 49 -8.50 -0.01 27.13
C ALA A 49 -9.77 -0.80 27.48
N VAL A 50 -10.23 -1.70 26.60
CA VAL A 50 -11.45 -2.51 26.82
C VAL A 50 -11.20 -3.79 27.60
N ARG A 51 -9.94 -4.10 27.92
CA ARG A 51 -9.58 -5.31 28.64
C ARG A 51 -9.87 -5.14 30.13
N THR A 52 -10.74 -6.00 30.67
CA THR A 52 -10.90 -6.20 32.11
C THR A 52 -9.97 -7.31 32.58
N PRO A 53 -9.04 -7.06 33.53
CA PRO A 53 -8.20 -8.12 34.10
C PRO A 53 -9.04 -9.22 34.75
N GLY A 54 -8.75 -10.48 34.44
CA GLY A 54 -9.43 -11.64 35.05
C GLY A 54 -10.71 -12.09 34.34
N GLU A 55 -11.19 -11.34 33.35
CA GLU A 55 -12.32 -11.75 32.51
C GLU A 55 -11.84 -12.29 31.17
N GLY A 56 -12.57 -13.26 30.62
CA GLY A 56 -12.35 -13.74 29.26
C GLY A 56 -12.62 -12.64 28.22
N PRO A 57 -12.26 -12.86 26.94
CA PRO A 57 -12.44 -11.86 25.90
C PRO A 57 -13.91 -11.38 25.83
N ALA A 58 -14.14 -10.10 26.11
CA ALA A 58 -15.50 -9.57 26.17
C ALA A 58 -16.11 -9.49 24.75
N ALA A 59 -17.44 -9.55 24.65
CA ALA A 59 -18.15 -9.23 23.38
C ALA A 59 -17.70 -7.89 22.78
N GLY A 60 -17.27 -6.95 23.64
CA GLY A 60 -16.66 -5.68 23.22
C GLY A 60 -15.40 -5.82 22.36
N GLN A 61 -14.59 -6.86 22.54
CA GLN A 61 -13.40 -7.10 21.71
C GLN A 61 -13.76 -7.55 20.28
N TRP A 62 -14.82 -8.35 20.13
CA TRP A 62 -15.34 -8.71 18.81
C TRP A 62 -15.94 -7.51 18.09
N VAL A 63 -16.68 -6.66 18.81
CA VAL A 63 -17.20 -5.39 18.25
C VAL A 63 -16.02 -4.50 17.84
N LEU A 64 -15.03 -4.34 18.70
CA LEU A 64 -13.83 -3.56 18.39
C LEU A 64 -13.11 -4.08 17.14
N LEU A 65 -12.89 -5.39 17.03
CA LEU A 65 -12.29 -6.03 15.85
C LEU A 65 -13.13 -5.78 14.60
N ALA A 66 -14.45 -5.97 14.65
CA ALA A 66 -15.33 -5.73 13.51
C ALA A 66 -15.31 -4.27 13.06
N THR A 67 -15.32 -3.32 14.01
CA THR A 67 -15.24 -1.89 13.72
C THR A 67 -13.89 -1.52 13.08
N THR A 68 -12.77 -2.03 13.58
CA THR A 68 -11.45 -1.73 13.00
C THR A 68 -11.21 -2.41 11.65
N ILE A 69 -11.77 -3.60 11.42
CA ILE A 69 -11.83 -4.21 10.08
C ILE A 69 -12.56 -3.28 9.11
N ALA A 70 -13.72 -2.74 9.50
CA ALA A 70 -14.48 -1.82 8.65
C ALA A 70 -13.78 -0.46 8.45
N LEU A 71 -13.05 0.01 9.48
CA LEU A 71 -12.30 1.27 9.41
C LEU A 71 -11.06 1.16 8.52
N THR A 72 -10.47 -0.02 8.39
CA THR A 72 -9.27 -0.25 7.58
C THR A 72 -9.42 0.19 6.11
N PRO A 73 -10.41 -0.29 5.33
CA PRO A 73 -10.58 0.15 3.95
C PRO A 73 -10.95 1.65 3.87
N ILE A 74 -11.65 2.20 4.85
CA ILE A 74 -11.97 3.63 4.90
C ILE A 74 -10.68 4.46 5.03
N ALA A 75 -9.79 4.08 5.94
CA ALA A 75 -8.50 4.74 6.14
C ALA A 75 -7.58 4.59 4.91
N THR A 76 -7.48 3.39 4.35
CA THR A 76 -6.70 3.14 3.13
C THR A 76 -7.22 3.97 1.95
N TRP A 77 -8.54 4.03 1.79
CA TRP A 77 -9.18 4.88 0.77
C TRP A 77 -8.88 6.37 1.02
N ALA A 78 -8.95 6.85 2.27
CA ALA A 78 -8.65 8.23 2.60
C ALA A 78 -7.20 8.60 2.27
N VAL A 79 -6.23 7.73 2.59
CA VAL A 79 -4.82 7.93 2.22
C VAL A 79 -4.64 7.98 0.70
N PHE A 80 -5.32 7.11 -0.03
CA PHE A 80 -5.32 7.15 -1.50
C PHE A 80 -5.93 8.45 -2.03
N ALA A 81 -7.09 8.86 -1.52
CA ALA A 81 -7.76 10.10 -1.90
C ALA A 81 -6.89 11.34 -1.65
N MET A 82 -6.19 11.41 -0.51
CA MET A 82 -5.23 12.48 -0.21
C MET A 82 -4.09 12.53 -1.22
N LYS A 83 -3.55 11.37 -1.62
CA LYS A 83 -2.49 11.30 -2.65
C LYS A 83 -2.97 11.76 -4.02
N VAL A 84 -4.22 11.43 -4.40
CA VAL A 84 -4.83 11.90 -5.65
C VAL A 84 -5.04 13.41 -5.61
N TYR A 85 -5.59 13.92 -4.51
CA TYR A 85 -5.82 15.35 -4.29
C TYR A 85 -4.52 16.17 -4.32
N ALA A 86 -3.47 15.70 -3.65
CA ALA A 86 -2.16 16.34 -3.65
C ALA A 86 -1.51 16.45 -5.04
N ARG A 87 -1.96 15.67 -6.03
CA ARG A 87 -1.54 15.74 -7.43
C ARG A 87 -2.42 16.65 -8.29
N GLY A 88 -3.34 17.41 -7.68
CA GLY A 88 -4.27 18.29 -8.39
C GLY A 88 -5.34 17.53 -9.20
N ARG A 89 -5.57 16.25 -8.89
CA ARG A 89 -6.58 15.42 -9.57
C ARG A 89 -7.86 15.35 -8.73
N PRO A 90 -9.05 15.26 -9.35
CA PRO A 90 -10.31 15.13 -8.62
C PRO A 90 -10.34 13.81 -7.84
N VAL A 91 -10.86 13.85 -6.61
CA VAL A 91 -10.99 12.67 -5.76
C VAL A 91 -12.06 11.73 -6.34
N PRO A 92 -11.78 10.43 -6.53
CA PRO A 92 -12.75 9.49 -7.06
C PRO A 92 -13.83 9.17 -6.02
N LEU A 93 -14.97 9.85 -6.13
CA LEU A 93 -16.15 9.59 -5.28
C LEU A 93 -16.94 8.35 -5.73
N SER A 94 -16.80 7.92 -6.99
CA SER A 94 -17.50 6.74 -7.49
C SER A 94 -16.81 5.44 -7.03
N PRO A 95 -17.55 4.47 -6.45
CA PRO A 95 -16.99 3.19 -6.01
C PRO A 95 -16.27 2.40 -7.11
N ARG A 96 -16.64 2.59 -8.39
CA ARG A 96 -15.97 1.93 -9.53
C ARG A 96 -14.53 2.39 -9.75
N ALA A 97 -14.17 3.58 -9.27
CA ALA A 97 -12.83 4.14 -9.41
C ALA A 97 -11.97 3.92 -8.16
N TRP A 98 -12.45 3.16 -7.19
CA TRP A 98 -11.72 2.88 -5.97
C TRP A 98 -10.62 1.84 -6.20
N PRO A 99 -9.52 1.93 -5.44
CA PRO A 99 -8.40 0.98 -5.52
C PRO A 99 -8.76 -0.32 -4.79
N TRP A 100 -9.73 -1.07 -5.32
CA TRP A 100 -10.28 -2.27 -4.66
C TRP A 100 -9.21 -3.30 -4.24
N PRO A 101 -8.23 -3.65 -5.09
CA PRO A 101 -7.18 -4.58 -4.69
C PRO A 101 -6.41 -4.09 -3.46
N GLU A 102 -6.14 -2.79 -3.39
CA GLU A 102 -5.44 -2.16 -2.27
C GLU A 102 -6.24 -2.19 -0.98
N LEU A 103 -7.55 -1.93 -1.06
CA LEU A 103 -8.45 -2.01 0.09
C LEU A 103 -8.53 -3.44 0.64
N VAL A 104 -8.57 -4.45 -0.25
CA VAL A 104 -8.60 -5.87 0.13
C VAL A 104 -7.27 -6.29 0.78
N ILE A 105 -6.14 -5.97 0.16
CA ILE A 105 -4.81 -6.30 0.71
C ILE A 105 -4.62 -5.65 2.09
N ALA A 106 -4.98 -4.38 2.24
CA ALA A 106 -4.84 -3.68 3.52
C ALA A 106 -5.70 -4.34 4.61
N THR A 107 -6.94 -4.73 4.28
CA THR A 107 -7.85 -5.41 5.22
C THR A 107 -7.32 -6.79 5.61
N LEU A 108 -6.81 -7.58 4.65
CA LEU A 108 -6.20 -8.88 4.93
C LEU A 108 -4.92 -8.73 5.77
N GLY A 109 -4.09 -7.73 5.46
CA GLY A 109 -2.89 -7.41 6.23
C GLY A 109 -3.22 -7.03 7.67
N PHE A 110 -4.26 -6.22 7.88
CA PHE A 110 -4.77 -5.91 9.21
C PHE A 110 -5.22 -7.17 9.94
N LEU A 111 -6.05 -8.02 9.32
CA LEU A 111 -6.50 -9.28 9.91
C LEU A 111 -5.34 -10.19 10.33
N LEU A 112 -4.39 -10.41 9.42
CA LEU A 112 -3.16 -11.18 9.68
C LEU A 112 -2.41 -10.64 10.89
N TRP A 113 -2.25 -9.32 10.96
CA TRP A 113 -1.56 -8.68 12.07
C TRP A 113 -2.33 -8.82 13.38
N THR A 114 -3.63 -8.52 13.39
CA THR A 114 -4.49 -8.66 14.57
C THR A 114 -4.54 -10.09 15.09
N PHE A 115 -4.40 -11.10 14.22
CA PHE A 115 -4.36 -12.49 14.62
C PHE A 115 -3.15 -12.83 15.50
N THR A 116 -2.08 -12.02 15.47
CA THR A 116 -0.84 -12.28 16.23
C THR A 116 -0.71 -11.54 17.54
N ILE A 117 -1.62 -10.60 17.82
CA ILE A 117 -1.56 -9.82 19.04
C ILE A 117 -2.03 -10.71 20.21
N PRO A 118 -1.40 -10.61 21.39
CA PRO A 118 -1.92 -11.25 22.60
C PRO A 118 -3.27 -10.64 23.01
N HIS A 119 -4.11 -11.43 23.68
CA HIS A 119 -5.40 -11.02 24.23
C HIS A 119 -6.41 -10.55 23.16
N THR A 120 -6.38 -11.23 22.02
CA THR A 120 -7.35 -11.00 20.95
C THR A 120 -8.59 -11.85 21.14
N PRO A 121 -9.72 -11.47 20.51
CA PRO A 121 -10.93 -12.31 20.52
C PRO A 121 -10.69 -13.73 19.96
N PHE A 122 -9.64 -13.93 19.16
CA PHE A 122 -9.27 -15.24 18.62
C PHE A 122 -8.82 -16.24 19.69
N GLU A 123 -8.36 -15.79 20.87
CA GLU A 123 -7.99 -16.69 21.98
C GLU A 123 -9.17 -17.51 22.51
N GLN A 124 -10.42 -17.09 22.23
CA GLN A 124 -11.62 -17.86 22.57
C GLN A 124 -11.82 -19.10 21.70
N LEU A 125 -11.15 -19.15 20.55
CA LEU A 125 -11.28 -20.26 19.63
C LEU A 125 -10.42 -21.41 20.16
N GLY A 126 -11.04 -22.56 20.45
CA GLY A 126 -10.34 -23.71 21.07
C GLY A 126 -9.16 -24.26 20.26
N TRP A 127 -9.07 -23.93 18.97
CA TRP A 127 -7.97 -24.30 18.08
C TRP A 127 -6.84 -23.25 18.02
N TYR A 128 -7.07 -22.05 18.54
CA TYR A 128 -6.10 -20.97 18.48
C TYR A 128 -4.89 -21.27 19.36
N ARG A 129 -3.70 -21.06 18.79
CA ARG A 129 -2.41 -21.17 19.48
C ARG A 129 -1.55 -19.98 19.07
N PRO A 130 -0.90 -19.25 20.00
CA PRO A 130 -0.05 -18.12 19.66
C PRO A 130 1.05 -18.47 18.63
N GLY A 131 1.63 -19.68 18.72
CA GLY A 131 2.61 -20.15 17.74
C GLY A 131 2.04 -20.32 16.32
N LEU A 132 0.79 -20.79 16.21
CA LEU A 132 0.09 -20.90 14.92
C LEU A 132 -0.15 -19.50 14.33
N ALA A 133 -0.52 -18.53 15.16
CA ALA A 133 -0.71 -17.16 14.71
C ALA A 133 0.56 -16.54 14.12
N ALA A 134 1.71 -16.75 14.76
CA ALA A 134 2.99 -16.30 14.24
C ALA A 134 3.33 -16.93 12.87
N VAL A 135 3.09 -18.23 12.71
CA VAL A 135 3.28 -18.93 11.42
C VAL A 135 2.34 -18.38 10.35
N VAL A 136 1.06 -18.18 10.68
CA VAL A 136 0.06 -17.61 9.76
C VAL A 136 0.46 -16.21 9.32
N LEU A 137 0.96 -15.37 10.22
CA LEU A 137 1.46 -14.03 9.87
C LEU A 137 2.66 -14.08 8.92
N LEU A 138 3.64 -14.96 9.19
CA LEU A 138 4.82 -15.09 8.34
C LEU A 138 4.42 -15.54 6.92
N VAL A 139 3.65 -16.62 6.82
CA VAL A 139 3.18 -17.16 5.53
C VAL A 139 2.30 -16.13 4.82
N GLY A 140 1.35 -15.52 5.52
CA GLY A 140 0.45 -14.53 4.95
C GLY A 140 1.18 -13.28 4.45
N THR A 141 2.21 -12.82 5.16
CA THR A 141 3.04 -11.68 4.72
C THR A 141 3.80 -12.02 3.43
N VAL A 142 4.35 -13.23 3.32
CA VAL A 142 5.00 -13.69 2.09
C VAL A 142 3.99 -13.75 0.93
N VAL A 143 2.83 -14.37 1.15
CA VAL A 143 1.77 -14.50 0.13
C VAL A 143 1.28 -13.13 -0.33
N LEU A 144 0.99 -12.22 0.61
CA LEU A 144 0.58 -10.85 0.27
C LEU A 144 1.67 -10.10 -0.51
N GLY A 145 2.94 -10.27 -0.13
CA GLY A 145 4.07 -9.68 -0.85
C GLY A 145 4.21 -10.20 -2.28
N LEU A 146 3.91 -11.47 -2.53
CA LEU A 146 3.92 -12.09 -3.86
C LEU A 146 2.71 -11.67 -4.72
N ILE A 147 1.54 -11.50 -4.09
CA ILE A 147 0.31 -11.09 -4.79
C ILE A 147 0.31 -9.59 -5.13
N ALA A 148 0.92 -8.75 -4.30
CA ALA A 148 0.96 -7.31 -4.48
C ALA A 148 1.39 -6.83 -5.89
N PRO A 149 2.48 -7.33 -6.51
CA PRO A 149 2.86 -6.92 -7.86
C PRO A 149 1.87 -7.36 -8.94
N LEU A 150 1.19 -8.50 -8.77
CA LEU A 150 0.18 -8.97 -9.73
C LEU A 150 -1.03 -8.04 -9.79
N LEU A 151 -1.46 -7.52 -8.62
CA LEU A 151 -2.62 -6.64 -8.52
C LEU A 151 -2.34 -5.20 -9.00
N ARG A 152 -1.08 -4.78 -9.01
CA ARG A 152 -0.70 -3.45 -9.53
C ARG A 152 -0.69 -3.37 -11.05
N GLN A 153 -0.45 -4.48 -11.74
CA GLN A 153 -0.35 -4.50 -13.21
C GLN A 153 -1.70 -4.22 -13.89
N SER A 154 -2.81 -4.63 -13.28
CA SER A 154 -4.15 -4.50 -13.86
C SER A 154 -4.74 -3.09 -13.74
N ASN A 155 -4.24 -2.27 -12.84
CA ASN A 155 -4.81 -0.96 -12.51
C ASN A 155 -3.97 0.20 -13.04
N THR A 156 -3.27 0.01 -14.16
CA THR A 156 -2.64 1.17 -14.84
C THR A 156 -3.78 2.09 -15.25
N PRO A 157 -3.93 3.24 -14.60
CA PRO A 157 -5.13 3.97 -14.80
C PRO A 157 -5.12 4.61 -16.18
N THR A 158 -6.17 4.43 -16.97
CA THR A 158 -6.30 5.04 -18.29
C THR A 158 -6.24 6.57 -18.26
N TRP A 159 -6.35 7.17 -17.08
CA TRP A 159 -6.14 8.60 -16.86
C TRP A 159 -4.65 9.03 -16.80
N ASP A 160 -3.69 8.11 -16.88
CA ASP A 160 -2.26 8.40 -17.08
C ASP A 160 -1.86 8.49 -18.56
N LEU A 161 -2.83 8.45 -19.47
CA LEU A 161 -2.57 8.91 -20.83
C LEU A 161 -2.16 10.39 -20.71
N PRO A 162 -0.94 10.77 -21.16
CA PRO A 162 -0.59 12.18 -21.25
C PRO A 162 -1.73 12.82 -22.02
N ALA A 163 -2.31 13.88 -21.46
CA ALA A 163 -3.37 14.63 -22.11
C ALA A 163 -2.90 14.83 -23.55
N ARG A 164 -3.46 14.05 -24.49
CA ARG A 164 -3.02 14.03 -25.88
C ARG A 164 -2.91 15.48 -26.25
N SER A 165 -1.71 15.90 -26.63
CA SER A 165 -1.39 17.21 -27.16
C SER A 165 -2.42 17.51 -28.25
N ARG A 166 -3.56 18.07 -27.85
CA ARG A 166 -4.63 18.58 -28.71
C ARG A 166 -4.17 19.92 -29.30
N THR A 167 -2.89 19.97 -29.65
CA THR A 167 -2.12 21.11 -30.12
C THR A 167 -1.37 20.78 -31.42
N GLU A 168 -1.38 19.53 -31.91
CA GLU A 168 -0.73 19.19 -33.19
C GLU A 168 -1.67 19.24 -34.41
N SER A 169 -2.87 19.81 -34.30
CA SER A 169 -3.78 19.94 -35.45
C SER A 169 -4.08 21.38 -35.86
N THR A 170 -3.20 22.35 -35.60
CA THR A 170 -3.52 23.76 -35.90
C THR A 170 -2.38 24.65 -36.37
N VAL A 171 -1.32 24.11 -36.99
CA VAL A 171 -0.38 24.96 -37.74
C VAL A 171 0.16 24.24 -38.99
N GLU A 172 -0.74 23.75 -39.85
CA GLU A 172 -0.49 23.79 -41.30
C GLU A 172 -1.22 25.04 -41.79
N LEU A 173 -0.57 26.20 -41.68
CA LEU A 173 -0.97 27.36 -42.46
C LEU A 173 -0.19 27.27 -43.78
N GLU A 174 -0.96 27.11 -44.84
CA GLU A 174 -0.54 27.08 -46.24
C GLU A 174 0.46 28.18 -46.60
N PRO A 175 1.37 27.92 -47.57
CA PRO A 175 2.18 28.95 -48.20
C PRO A 175 1.35 29.71 -49.26
N GLU A 176 1.26 31.04 -49.11
CA GLU A 176 1.06 31.97 -50.24
C GLU A 176 2.02 33.17 -50.12
#